data_AF-A0A665X3W2-F1
#
_entry.id   AF-A0A665X3W2-F1
#
_cell.length_a   1.000
_cell.length_b   1.000
_cell.length_c   1.000
_cell.angle_alpha   90.00
_cell.angle_beta   90.00
_cell.angle_gamma   90.00
#
_symmetry.space_group_name_H-M   'P 1'
#
loop_
_entity.id
_entity.type
_entity.pdbx_description
1 polymer ?
#
loop_
_entity_poly.entity_id
_entity_poly.type
_entity_poly.pdbx_seq_one_letter_code
_entity_poly.pdbx_strand_id
1 'polypeptide(L)'
;METQIRVLMLNDKENLERTLFRLEQGFELQFRLGPSLQGRKVTVYTNYPAEGQRFERNKFRVLLWNYPTGKEDDSDKFCSLDLKIAGPYQYYFRHGDKERSGGGYIVVDPVLCVGQDDHIVPLDCITSQTFLSKCLGYLDDWTDRLRVAKESGYTMIHFTPLQTLGESRSCYSIADQLTFNPEFSPLGHSHSWADLGALVEKMQKEWNILCITDVVYNHTAANSVWIREHPECGYNLVNSPHLRPAWVLDRAIWHVTTRVADGHYTIKGLPPDITNDSHLNAIRSVLWQEVYPQIKLWEFFQVNVNRTVEQFRNLLQNGIKTGGKKGLKTTQDPQYRRFGNTVDMDSALETFVPHRSFTTTAHIEECCGWLRQKLNELNEEQHHIVHQHQEQATNCIVGNVVYERLAKHGPKLGPVTRKNPLVTRYFTYPYKDLTLEQEMQLLDQPDQSSHFLAHNGWVMGDDPLRNFAEPGSYVYLRRELICWGDSVKLRYGNGPEDCPYLWAYMQKYTEITAKYFHGVRLDNCHSTPLHVAEAMLDAARTVRPNLYVIAELFTGSELIDNVFVNRLGISSLIRGTKLLHELTLCFCLLLFSSLHCSTFCLFQHKY
;
A
#
# COMPACT_ATOMS: atom_id res chain seq x y z
N MET A 1 2.90 29.39 -32.24
CA MET A 1 3.27 27.98 -32.47
C MET A 1 2.12 27.35 -33.22
N GLU A 2 2.40 26.57 -34.28
CA GLU A 2 1.35 25.83 -34.98
C GLU A 2 0.76 24.78 -34.03
N THR A 3 -0.56 24.73 -33.92
CA THR A 3 -1.27 23.71 -33.13
C THR A 3 -0.97 22.33 -33.70
N GLN A 4 -0.34 21.47 -32.91
CA GLN A 4 0.00 20.13 -33.36
C GLN A 4 -1.19 19.19 -33.21
N ILE A 5 -1.58 18.52 -34.29
CA ILE A 5 -2.69 17.57 -34.29
C ILE A 5 -2.15 16.15 -34.07
N ARG A 6 -2.75 15.42 -33.14
CA ARG A 6 -2.49 14.01 -32.85
C ARG A 6 -3.75 13.20 -33.09
N VAL A 7 -3.61 12.04 -33.73
CA VAL A 7 -4.75 11.21 -34.12
C VAL A 7 -4.72 9.90 -33.36
N LEU A 8 -5.84 9.53 -32.75
CA LEU A 8 -6.06 8.24 -32.13
C LEU A 8 -7.18 7.50 -32.88
N MET A 9 -6.85 6.37 -33.46
CA MET A 9 -7.80 5.52 -34.19
C MET A 9 -8.56 4.61 -33.21
N LEU A 10 -9.89 4.59 -33.29
CA LEU A 10 -10.74 3.76 -32.45
C LEU A 10 -11.05 2.42 -33.14
N ASN A 11 -10.70 1.29 -32.51
CA ASN A 11 -11.04 -0.05 -33.03
C ASN A 11 -11.92 -0.86 -32.07
N ASP A 12 -12.84 -1.64 -32.60
CA ASP A 12 -13.75 -2.48 -31.80
C ASP A 12 -12.97 -3.47 -30.90
N LYS A 13 -13.38 -3.57 -29.64
CA LYS A 13 -12.78 -4.42 -28.59
C LYS A 13 -11.33 -4.07 -28.22
N GLU A 14 -10.87 -2.88 -28.58
CA GLU A 14 -9.53 -2.41 -28.22
C GLU A 14 -9.53 -1.84 -26.79
N ASN A 15 -8.85 -2.54 -25.88
CA ASN A 15 -8.62 -2.09 -24.51
C ASN A 15 -7.16 -1.66 -24.35
N LEU A 16 -6.96 -0.36 -24.23
CA LEU A 16 -5.65 0.30 -24.17
C LEU A 16 -5.32 0.81 -22.76
N GLU A 17 -5.90 0.21 -21.71
CA GLU A 17 -5.62 0.60 -20.32
C GLU A 17 -4.12 0.46 -19.93
N ARG A 18 -3.40 -0.46 -20.59
CA ARG A 18 -1.98 -0.74 -20.37
C ARG A 18 -1.06 -0.09 -21.41
N THR A 19 -1.63 0.65 -22.34
CA THR A 19 -0.89 1.37 -23.39
C THR A 19 -0.73 2.81 -22.96
N LEU A 20 0.48 3.34 -23.06
CA LEU A 20 0.80 4.69 -22.66
C LEU A 20 0.64 5.63 -23.85
N PHE A 21 -0.27 6.61 -23.74
CA PHE A 21 -0.40 7.71 -24.70
C PHE A 21 -0.12 9.03 -23.99
N ARG A 22 1.08 9.59 -24.20
CA ARG A 22 1.47 10.90 -23.66
C ARG A 22 1.36 11.99 -24.70
N LEU A 23 0.83 13.13 -24.29
CA LEU A 23 0.62 14.29 -25.15
C LEU A 23 1.03 15.58 -24.41
N GLU A 24 1.39 16.60 -25.16
CA GLU A 24 1.76 17.89 -24.60
C GLU A 24 0.54 18.83 -24.55
N GLN A 25 0.61 19.81 -23.64
CA GLN A 25 -0.36 20.91 -23.66
C GLN A 25 -0.19 21.76 -24.92
N GLY A 26 -1.31 22.25 -25.45
CA GLY A 26 -1.41 22.95 -26.72
C GLY A 26 -1.70 22.03 -27.91
N PHE A 27 -1.69 20.71 -27.75
CA PHE A 27 -2.03 19.78 -28.83
C PHE A 27 -3.56 19.62 -28.98
N GLU A 28 -3.98 19.39 -30.22
CA GLU A 28 -5.32 18.90 -30.52
C GLU A 28 -5.27 17.37 -30.66
N LEU A 29 -6.07 16.65 -29.87
CA LEU A 29 -6.27 15.21 -30.03
C LEU A 29 -7.55 14.94 -30.80
N GLN A 30 -7.45 14.23 -31.92
CA GLN A 30 -8.56 13.79 -32.74
C GLN A 30 -8.78 12.28 -32.61
N PHE A 31 -9.95 11.88 -32.13
CA PHE A 31 -10.42 10.51 -32.22
C PHE A 31 -11.07 10.26 -33.58
N ARG A 32 -10.59 9.26 -34.31
CA ARG A 32 -11.11 8.86 -35.63
C ARG A 32 -11.56 7.41 -35.64
N LEU A 33 -12.51 7.07 -36.50
CA LEU A 33 -13.00 5.69 -36.60
C LEU A 33 -12.01 4.81 -37.36
N GLY A 34 -11.57 3.72 -36.71
CA GLY A 34 -10.85 2.64 -37.35
C GLY A 34 -11.74 1.78 -38.25
N PRO A 35 -11.15 0.95 -39.13
CA PRO A 35 -11.90 0.14 -40.09
C PRO A 35 -12.98 -0.75 -39.47
N SER A 36 -12.75 -1.23 -38.24
CA SER A 36 -13.67 -2.10 -37.51
C SER A 36 -14.96 -1.42 -37.00
N LEU A 37 -14.99 -0.08 -36.99
CA LEU A 37 -16.11 0.73 -36.51
C LEU A 37 -16.80 1.52 -37.62
N GLN A 38 -16.31 1.43 -38.86
CA GLN A 38 -16.94 2.04 -40.03
C GLN A 38 -18.36 1.51 -40.24
N GLY A 39 -19.31 2.40 -40.52
CA GLY A 39 -20.74 2.12 -40.65
C GLY A 39 -21.46 1.91 -39.31
N ARG A 40 -20.78 2.04 -38.16
CA ARG A 40 -21.39 1.87 -36.84
C ARG A 40 -21.64 3.22 -36.17
N LYS A 41 -22.76 3.32 -35.45
CA LYS A 41 -23.04 4.48 -34.60
C LYS A 41 -22.18 4.43 -33.32
N VAL A 42 -21.08 5.17 -33.33
CA VAL A 42 -20.14 5.24 -32.20
C VAL A 42 -20.38 6.52 -31.38
N THR A 43 -20.42 6.40 -30.06
CA THR A 43 -20.39 7.54 -29.14
C THR A 43 -19.12 7.49 -28.30
N VAL A 44 -18.35 8.57 -28.29
CA VAL A 44 -17.08 8.69 -27.55
C VAL A 44 -17.31 9.50 -26.27
N TYR A 45 -16.81 8.97 -25.16
CA TYR A 45 -16.88 9.56 -23.83
C TYR A 45 -15.48 9.86 -23.33
N THR A 46 -15.32 10.97 -22.61
CA THR A 46 -14.08 11.31 -21.92
C THR A 46 -14.36 12.02 -20.61
N ASN A 47 -13.49 11.85 -19.61
CA ASN A 47 -13.50 12.65 -18.39
C ASN A 47 -12.60 13.90 -18.51
N TYR A 48 -12.02 14.17 -19.68
CA TYR A 48 -11.37 15.44 -19.95
C TYR A 48 -12.40 16.58 -19.83
N PRO A 49 -12.18 17.57 -18.95
CA PRO A 49 -13.20 18.53 -18.59
C PRO A 49 -13.60 19.39 -19.80
N ALA A 50 -14.82 19.91 -19.77
CA ALA A 50 -15.19 20.99 -20.69
C ALA A 50 -14.45 22.27 -20.31
N GLU A 51 -14.32 23.20 -21.26
CA GLU A 51 -13.65 24.48 -21.00
C GLU A 51 -14.29 25.21 -19.81
N GLY A 52 -13.44 25.69 -18.89
CA GLY A 52 -13.85 26.35 -17.64
C GLY A 52 -14.37 25.42 -16.54
N GLN A 53 -14.50 24.10 -16.77
CA GLN A 53 -14.92 23.15 -15.74
C GLN A 53 -13.72 22.52 -15.02
N ARG A 54 -13.92 22.21 -13.73
CA ARG A 54 -12.94 21.44 -12.95
C ARG A 54 -12.97 19.97 -13.38
N PHE A 55 -11.79 19.35 -13.37
CA PHE A 55 -11.68 17.90 -13.57
C PHE A 55 -12.34 17.14 -12.42
N GLU A 56 -13.19 16.18 -12.78
CA GLU A 56 -13.82 15.22 -11.86
C GLU A 56 -13.65 13.83 -12.49
N ARG A 57 -12.84 12.97 -11.86
CA ARG A 57 -12.39 11.69 -12.43
C ARG A 57 -13.50 10.80 -12.98
N ASN A 58 -14.63 10.75 -12.27
CA ASN A 58 -15.77 9.88 -12.59
C ASN A 58 -16.83 10.53 -13.48
N LYS A 59 -16.63 11.79 -13.89
CA LYS A 59 -17.59 12.55 -14.68
C LYS A 59 -17.19 12.53 -16.15
N PHE A 60 -17.93 11.78 -16.95
CA PHE A 60 -17.70 11.66 -18.39
C PHE A 60 -18.65 12.54 -19.18
N ARG A 61 -18.15 13.17 -20.24
CA ARG A 61 -18.93 13.88 -21.25
C ARG A 61 -18.82 13.22 -22.61
N VAL A 62 -19.86 13.38 -23.42
CA VAL A 62 -19.87 12.93 -24.80
C VAL A 62 -19.14 13.94 -25.68
N LEU A 63 -18.28 13.46 -26.57
CA LEU A 63 -17.68 14.30 -27.61
C LEU A 63 -18.56 14.34 -28.85
N LEU A 64 -18.62 15.53 -29.47
CA LEU A 64 -19.35 15.76 -30.70
C LEU A 64 -18.49 15.35 -31.91
N TRP A 65 -19.12 14.70 -32.88
CA TRP A 65 -18.50 14.39 -34.16
C TRP A 65 -18.49 15.65 -35.04
N ASN A 66 -17.30 16.03 -35.51
CA ASN A 66 -17.10 17.05 -36.51
C ASN A 66 -17.00 16.39 -37.89
N TYR A 67 -17.63 17.00 -38.90
CA TYR A 67 -17.66 16.52 -40.28
C TYR A 67 -17.01 17.57 -41.20
N PRO A 68 -15.70 17.46 -41.50
CA PRO A 68 -14.97 18.50 -42.24
C PRO A 68 -15.54 18.77 -43.63
N THR A 69 -16.02 17.73 -44.31
CA THR A 69 -16.67 17.82 -45.63
C THR A 69 -18.14 18.25 -45.56
N GLY A 70 -18.70 18.44 -44.36
CA GLY A 70 -20.13 18.75 -44.15
C GLY A 70 -21.08 17.59 -44.42
N LYS A 71 -20.57 16.42 -44.84
CA LYS A 71 -21.35 15.20 -45.03
C LYS A 71 -21.29 14.35 -43.76
N GLU A 72 -22.43 13.85 -43.31
CA GLU A 72 -22.51 12.92 -42.18
C GLU A 72 -22.08 11.49 -42.57
N ASP A 73 -20.88 11.33 -43.12
CA ASP A 73 -20.28 10.03 -43.42
C ASP A 73 -19.07 9.73 -42.52
N ASP A 74 -18.62 8.47 -42.55
CA ASP A 74 -17.56 7.98 -41.65
C ASP A 74 -16.14 8.16 -42.22
N SER A 75 -15.99 8.85 -43.36
CA SER A 75 -14.73 8.90 -44.10
C SER A 75 -13.67 9.80 -43.44
N ASP A 76 -14.07 10.97 -42.93
CA ASP A 76 -13.15 11.97 -42.36
C ASP A 76 -13.62 12.55 -41.02
N LYS A 77 -14.73 12.05 -40.47
CA LYS A 77 -15.26 12.56 -39.20
C LYS A 77 -14.32 12.29 -38.01
N PHE A 78 -14.30 13.23 -37.08
CA PHE A 78 -13.51 13.10 -35.85
C PHE A 78 -14.17 13.76 -34.65
N CYS A 79 -13.85 13.28 -33.45
CA CYS A 79 -14.08 14.03 -32.21
C CYS A 79 -12.76 14.68 -31.80
N SER A 80 -12.77 15.95 -31.40
CA SER A 80 -11.55 16.66 -30.98
C SER A 80 -11.54 17.02 -29.49
N LEU A 81 -10.32 17.14 -28.96
CA LEU A 81 -10.01 17.68 -27.65
C LEU A 81 -8.82 18.64 -27.76
N ASP A 82 -9.01 19.88 -27.33
CA ASP A 82 -7.92 20.84 -27.14
C ASP A 82 -7.30 20.63 -25.76
N LEU A 83 -6.06 20.11 -25.73
CA LEU A 83 -5.37 19.72 -24.52
C LEU A 83 -4.69 20.95 -23.89
N LYS A 84 -5.30 21.51 -22.84
CA LYS A 84 -4.85 22.73 -22.13
C LYS A 84 -4.50 22.47 -20.67
N ILE A 85 -4.86 21.31 -20.14
CA ILE A 85 -4.74 20.98 -18.72
C ILE A 85 -3.93 19.68 -18.61
N ALA A 86 -2.89 19.69 -17.78
CA ALA A 86 -2.12 18.50 -17.49
C ALA A 86 -2.91 17.53 -16.61
N GLY A 87 -2.67 16.23 -16.82
CA GLY A 87 -3.24 15.20 -15.99
C GLY A 87 -3.55 13.90 -16.73
N PRO A 88 -3.99 12.88 -15.99
CA PRO A 88 -4.47 11.64 -16.54
C PRO A 88 -5.95 11.72 -16.90
N TYR A 89 -6.28 11.45 -18.16
CA TYR A 89 -7.65 11.43 -18.65
C TYR A 89 -8.00 10.06 -19.22
N GLN A 90 -9.23 9.64 -18.99
CA GLN A 90 -9.78 8.41 -19.54
C GLN A 90 -10.74 8.73 -20.67
N TYR A 91 -10.73 7.88 -21.69
CA TYR A 91 -11.77 7.85 -22.69
C TYR A 91 -12.28 6.42 -22.88
N TYR A 92 -13.54 6.30 -23.28
CA TYR A 92 -14.11 5.05 -23.75
C TYR A 92 -15.13 5.35 -24.84
N PHE A 93 -15.51 4.34 -25.61
CA PHE A 93 -16.55 4.49 -26.61
C PHE A 93 -17.48 3.29 -26.61
N ARG A 94 -18.69 3.51 -27.13
CA ARG A 94 -19.72 2.48 -27.28
C ARG A 94 -20.24 2.47 -28.71
N HIS A 95 -20.66 1.30 -29.16
CA HIS A 95 -21.47 1.12 -30.36
C HIS A 95 -22.48 0.00 -30.10
N GLY A 96 -23.70 0.16 -30.63
CA GLY A 96 -24.82 -0.73 -30.33
C GLY A 96 -25.23 -0.70 -28.85
N ASP A 97 -25.65 -1.85 -28.31
CA ASP A 97 -26.18 -1.99 -26.94
C ASP A 97 -25.09 -2.25 -25.87
N LYS A 98 -23.81 -2.26 -26.25
CA LYS A 98 -22.71 -2.48 -25.29
C LYS A 98 -22.42 -1.22 -24.48
N GLU A 99 -22.21 -1.36 -23.17
CA GLU A 99 -21.83 -0.23 -22.33
C GLU A 99 -20.44 0.34 -22.68
N ARG A 100 -19.46 -0.53 -22.94
CA ARG A 100 -18.10 -0.16 -23.36
C ARG A 100 -17.60 -1.12 -24.45
N SER A 101 -17.29 -0.58 -25.62
CA SER A 101 -16.76 -1.32 -26.77
C SER A 101 -15.24 -1.22 -26.90
N GLY A 102 -14.62 -0.28 -26.19
CA GLY A 102 -13.17 -0.08 -26.10
C GLY A 102 -12.85 1.23 -25.39
N GLY A 103 -11.58 1.49 -25.12
CA GLY A 103 -11.15 2.68 -24.38
C GLY A 103 -9.69 2.63 -23.94
N GLY A 104 -9.25 3.68 -23.28
CA GLY A 104 -7.87 3.84 -22.81
C GLY A 104 -7.68 5.12 -22.00
N TYR A 105 -6.41 5.44 -21.77
CA TYR A 105 -5.99 6.65 -21.07
C TYR A 105 -5.14 7.53 -21.98
N ILE A 106 -5.16 8.83 -21.68
CA ILE A 106 -4.30 9.86 -22.25
C ILE A 106 -3.69 10.62 -21.09
N VAL A 107 -2.37 10.75 -21.08
CA VAL A 107 -1.65 11.55 -20.09
C VAL A 107 -1.19 12.83 -20.75
N VAL A 108 -1.68 13.97 -20.28
CA VAL A 108 -1.20 15.29 -20.73
C VAL A 108 -0.11 15.77 -19.78
N ASP A 109 1.08 16.02 -20.32
CA ASP A 109 2.26 16.34 -19.53
C ASP A 109 2.19 17.77 -18.93
N PRO A 110 2.76 17.97 -17.72
CA PRO A 110 2.82 19.29 -17.10
C PRO A 110 3.82 20.20 -17.82
N VAL A 111 3.48 21.49 -17.91
CA VAL A 111 4.41 22.52 -18.38
C VAL A 111 5.10 23.16 -17.17
N LEU A 112 6.41 23.01 -17.09
CA LEU A 112 7.22 23.52 -15.99
C LEU A 112 7.89 24.84 -16.41
N CYS A 113 7.68 25.88 -15.62
CA CYS A 113 8.20 27.23 -15.91
C CYS A 113 9.11 27.71 -14.78
N VAL A 114 10.20 28.36 -15.14
CA VAL A 114 11.16 28.97 -14.21
C VAL A 114 11.55 30.37 -14.68
N GLY A 115 12.23 31.13 -13.80
CA GLY A 115 12.64 32.50 -14.10
C GLY A 115 11.52 33.54 -14.01
N GLN A 116 11.89 34.81 -14.17
CA GLN A 116 10.92 35.92 -14.18
C GLN A 116 10.11 36.00 -15.47
N ASP A 117 10.63 35.43 -16.56
CA ASP A 117 10.01 35.36 -17.88
C ASP A 117 9.16 34.10 -18.11
N ASP A 118 9.07 33.22 -17.09
CA ASP A 118 8.34 31.95 -17.13
C ASP A 118 8.73 31.06 -18.32
N HIS A 119 10.02 31.02 -18.66
CA HIS A 119 10.50 30.14 -19.72
C HIS A 119 10.30 28.67 -19.35
N ILE A 120 9.96 27.87 -20.36
CA ILE A 120 9.61 26.46 -20.21
C ILE A 120 10.88 25.63 -20.06
N VAL A 121 10.89 24.75 -19.05
CA VAL A 121 11.89 23.70 -18.88
C VAL A 121 11.33 22.42 -19.50
N PRO A 122 11.89 21.93 -20.63
CA PRO A 122 11.49 20.64 -21.19
C PRO A 122 11.66 19.51 -20.18
N LEU A 123 10.72 18.57 -20.11
CA LEU A 123 10.78 17.46 -19.15
C LEU A 123 12.04 16.59 -19.34
N ASP A 124 12.52 16.47 -20.58
CA ASP A 124 13.76 15.76 -20.92
C ASP A 124 15.03 16.49 -20.46
N CYS A 125 14.93 17.75 -20.04
CA CYS A 125 16.04 18.55 -19.52
C CYS A 125 16.04 18.64 -17.99
N ILE A 126 15.20 17.84 -17.30
CA ILE A 126 15.18 17.80 -15.85
C ILE A 126 16.44 17.10 -15.33
N THR A 127 17.25 17.84 -14.59
CA THR A 127 18.39 17.34 -13.83
C THR A 127 18.10 17.61 -12.35
N SER A 128 17.83 16.54 -11.58
CA SER A 128 17.39 16.66 -10.19
C SER A 128 18.47 16.24 -9.21
N GLN A 129 18.74 17.07 -8.19
CA GLN A 129 19.60 16.74 -7.06
C GLN A 129 18.76 16.48 -5.81
N THR A 130 18.92 15.31 -5.20
CA THR A 130 18.23 14.95 -3.96
C THR A 130 19.03 15.37 -2.73
N PHE A 131 18.38 16.08 -1.81
CA PHE A 131 18.90 16.44 -0.51
C PHE A 131 18.13 15.74 0.60
N LEU A 132 18.88 15.13 1.53
CA LEU A 132 18.32 14.59 2.76
C LEU A 132 18.05 15.76 3.72
N SER A 133 16.79 16.21 3.78
CA SER A 133 16.40 17.46 4.43
C SER A 133 16.89 17.58 5.87
N LYS A 134 16.84 16.50 6.65
CA LYS A 134 17.36 16.46 8.04
C LYS A 134 18.86 16.76 8.18
N CYS A 135 19.63 16.71 7.10
CA CYS A 135 21.06 17.03 7.07
C CYS A 135 21.35 18.46 6.60
N LEU A 136 20.33 19.23 6.21
CA LEU A 136 20.49 20.62 5.77
C LEU A 136 20.61 21.62 6.91
N GLY A 137 20.44 21.21 8.18
CA GLY A 137 20.51 22.12 9.32
C GLY A 137 19.34 23.12 9.34
N TYR A 138 19.58 24.30 9.90
CA TYR A 138 18.55 25.34 10.01
C TYR A 138 18.25 26.01 8.68
N LEU A 139 16.98 26.37 8.45
CA LEU A 139 16.49 26.94 7.19
C LEU A 139 17.26 28.20 6.77
N ASP A 140 17.71 28.99 7.73
CA ASP A 140 18.55 30.19 7.50
C ASP A 140 19.81 29.88 6.65
N ASP A 141 20.42 28.71 6.84
CA ASP A 141 21.63 28.31 6.11
C ASP A 141 21.33 27.65 4.75
N TRP A 142 20.07 27.33 4.45
CA TRP A 142 19.73 26.51 3.28
C TRP A 142 20.07 27.20 1.97
N THR A 143 19.94 28.52 1.90
CA THR A 143 20.31 29.27 0.70
C THR A 143 21.76 28.98 0.29
N ASP A 144 22.70 28.97 1.23
CA ASP A 144 24.10 28.73 0.91
C ASP A 144 24.40 27.25 0.68
N ARG A 145 23.76 26.35 1.44
CA ARG A 145 23.92 24.90 1.28
C ARG A 145 23.36 24.38 -0.05
N LEU A 146 22.23 24.92 -0.50
CA LEU A 146 21.56 24.51 -1.74
C LEU A 146 22.14 25.20 -2.98
N ARG A 147 22.89 26.31 -2.82
CA ARG A 147 23.55 27.03 -3.91
C ARG A 147 24.42 26.12 -4.78
N VAL A 148 25.01 25.08 -4.20
CA VAL A 148 25.81 24.09 -4.94
C VAL A 148 25.03 23.44 -6.09
N ALA A 149 23.72 23.19 -5.91
CA ALA A 149 22.87 22.61 -6.95
C ALA A 149 22.76 23.55 -8.16
N LYS A 150 22.56 24.84 -7.86
CA LYS A 150 22.52 25.91 -8.87
C LYS A 150 23.83 26.03 -9.63
N GLU A 151 24.94 26.20 -8.92
CA GLU A 151 26.25 26.41 -9.56
C GLU A 151 26.73 25.15 -10.32
N SER A 152 26.16 23.98 -10.01
CA SER A 152 26.41 22.73 -10.74
C SER A 152 25.49 22.53 -11.95
N GLY A 153 24.53 23.42 -12.19
CA GLY A 153 23.62 23.36 -13.34
C GLY A 153 22.44 22.40 -13.20
N TYR A 154 22.05 22.01 -11.98
CA TYR A 154 20.80 21.27 -11.75
C TYR A 154 19.59 22.18 -11.99
N THR A 155 18.56 21.65 -12.64
CA THR A 155 17.29 22.37 -12.90
C THR A 155 16.21 22.06 -11.86
N MET A 156 16.46 21.07 -11.00
CA MET A 156 15.53 20.65 -9.96
C MET A 156 16.24 20.23 -8.67
N ILE A 157 15.63 20.56 -7.53
CA ILE A 157 15.98 20.04 -6.21
C ILE A 157 14.85 19.14 -5.71
N HIS A 158 15.22 17.96 -5.22
CA HIS A 158 14.32 17.03 -4.55
C HIS A 158 14.64 17.00 -3.05
N PHE A 159 13.65 17.32 -2.22
CA PHE A 159 13.75 17.23 -0.77
C PHE A 159 13.08 15.95 -0.28
N THR A 160 13.78 15.15 0.54
CA THR A 160 13.10 14.14 1.38
C THR A 160 12.09 14.82 2.30
N PRO A 161 11.13 14.10 2.92
CA PRO A 161 10.05 14.73 3.68
C PRO A 161 10.55 15.76 4.71
N LEU A 162 9.78 16.84 4.81
CA LEU A 162 10.10 18.08 5.55
C LEU A 162 9.19 18.26 6.78
N GLN A 163 8.33 17.29 7.01
CA GLN A 163 7.37 17.20 8.10
C GLN A 163 8.07 16.77 9.39
N THR A 164 7.37 16.91 10.52
CA THR A 164 7.88 16.46 11.81
C THR A 164 8.15 14.96 11.80
N LEU A 165 9.38 14.56 12.16
CA LEU A 165 9.81 13.15 12.11
C LEU A 165 9.42 12.37 13.37
N GLY A 166 9.29 11.06 13.20
CA GLY A 166 9.12 10.09 14.29
C GLY A 166 10.38 9.85 15.10
N GLU A 167 10.25 9.00 16.12
CA GLU A 167 11.31 8.71 17.09
C GLU A 167 12.58 8.11 16.45
N SER A 168 12.43 7.35 15.35
CA SER A 168 13.55 6.78 14.60
C SER A 168 14.39 7.84 13.87
N ARG A 169 13.85 9.05 13.69
CA ARG A 169 14.39 10.12 12.83
C ARG A 169 14.61 9.67 11.38
N SER A 170 13.91 8.63 10.94
CA SER A 170 13.78 8.31 9.52
C SER A 170 13.01 9.43 8.83
N CYS A 171 13.45 9.85 7.64
CA CYS A 171 12.72 10.89 6.90
C CYS A 171 11.34 10.43 6.43
N TYR A 172 11.12 9.12 6.33
CA TYR A 172 9.86 8.55 5.85
C TYR A 172 8.93 8.08 6.98
N SER A 173 9.43 8.01 8.21
CA SER A 173 8.59 7.81 9.41
C SER A 173 8.17 9.18 9.94
N ILE A 174 7.07 9.71 9.39
CA ILE A 174 6.56 11.07 9.68
C ILE A 174 5.60 11.01 10.87
N ALA A 175 5.87 11.77 11.93
CA ALA A 175 5.04 11.83 13.14
C ALA A 175 3.84 12.78 13.02
N ASP A 176 4.00 13.85 12.25
CA ASP A 176 2.93 14.79 11.94
C ASP A 176 3.12 15.37 10.55
N GLN A 177 2.29 14.92 9.61
CA GLN A 177 2.34 15.25 8.20
C GLN A 177 1.96 16.72 7.93
N LEU A 178 1.24 17.38 8.85
CA LEU A 178 0.77 18.75 8.65
C LEU A 178 1.77 19.79 9.16
N THR A 179 2.62 19.40 10.12
CA THR A 179 3.54 20.32 10.79
C THR A 179 4.91 20.32 10.14
N PHE A 180 5.37 21.51 9.73
CA PHE A 180 6.74 21.72 9.26
C PHE A 180 7.73 21.36 10.37
N ASN A 181 8.80 20.64 10.04
CA ASN A 181 9.69 20.08 11.05
C ASN A 181 10.36 21.20 11.88
N PRO A 182 10.15 21.25 13.21
CA PRO A 182 10.78 22.26 14.06
C PRO A 182 12.30 22.12 14.14
N GLU A 183 12.88 20.95 13.80
CA GLU A 183 14.34 20.77 13.76
C GLU A 183 15.04 21.69 12.73
N PHE A 184 14.31 22.26 11.77
CA PHE A 184 14.84 23.24 10.82
C PHE A 184 14.90 24.66 11.37
N SER A 185 14.48 24.88 12.62
CA SER A 185 14.51 26.20 13.27
C SER A 185 15.52 26.26 14.41
N PRO A 186 16.26 27.37 14.57
CA PRO A 186 17.12 27.57 15.73
C PRO A 186 16.28 27.87 16.98
N LEU A 187 16.89 27.71 18.17
CA LEU A 187 16.21 27.94 19.44
C LEU A 187 15.69 29.39 19.54
N GLY A 188 14.39 29.56 19.81
CA GLY A 188 13.75 30.88 19.95
C GLY A 188 13.24 31.49 18.65
N HIS A 189 13.44 30.81 17.51
CA HIS A 189 12.83 31.15 16.23
C HIS A 189 12.04 29.94 15.71
N SER A 190 10.99 30.17 14.94
CA SER A 190 10.20 29.10 14.35
C SER A 190 9.93 29.45 12.89
N HIS A 191 10.51 28.67 11.99
CA HIS A 191 10.14 28.71 10.59
C HIS A 191 8.85 27.94 10.37
N SER A 192 8.19 28.26 9.27
CA SER A 192 6.94 27.71 8.83
C SER A 192 7.04 27.24 7.38
N TRP A 193 5.98 26.58 6.90
CA TRP A 193 5.83 26.29 5.48
C TRP A 193 5.88 27.53 4.59
N ALA A 194 5.47 28.70 5.09
CA ALA A 194 5.51 29.94 4.31
C ALA A 194 6.95 30.42 4.09
N ASP A 195 7.82 30.29 5.09
CA ASP A 195 9.24 30.64 4.98
C ASP A 195 9.96 29.74 3.98
N LEU A 196 9.68 28.44 4.02
CA LEU A 196 10.16 27.50 3.02
C LEU A 196 9.59 27.82 1.63
N GLY A 197 8.31 28.18 1.55
CA GLY A 197 7.65 28.60 0.32
C GLY A 197 8.35 29.79 -0.34
N ALA A 198 8.73 30.79 0.44
CA ALA A 198 9.50 31.94 -0.04
C ALA A 198 10.88 31.53 -0.58
N LEU A 199 11.54 30.57 0.07
CA LEU A 199 12.81 30.02 -0.45
C LEU A 199 12.59 29.24 -1.77
N VAL A 200 11.53 28.44 -1.87
CA VAL A 200 11.21 27.71 -3.11
C VAL A 200 10.87 28.65 -4.25
N GLU A 201 10.09 29.70 -3.99
CA GLU A 201 9.77 30.74 -4.98
C GLU A 201 11.03 31.49 -5.44
N LYS A 202 11.91 31.84 -4.49
CA LYS A 202 13.22 32.42 -4.80
C LYS A 202 14.03 31.51 -5.70
N MET A 203 14.12 30.21 -5.41
CA MET A 203 14.85 29.26 -6.26
C MET A 203 14.22 29.16 -7.66
N GLN A 204 12.90 29.17 -7.78
CA GLN A 204 12.21 29.16 -9.07
C GLN A 204 12.52 30.42 -9.89
N LYS A 205 12.35 31.60 -9.30
CA LYS A 205 12.37 32.89 -10.01
C LYS A 205 13.77 33.45 -10.22
N GLU A 206 14.68 33.24 -9.27
CA GLU A 206 16.04 33.79 -9.33
C GLU A 206 17.10 32.76 -9.74
N TRP A 207 16.90 31.47 -9.44
CA TRP A 207 17.90 30.43 -9.71
C TRP A 207 17.54 29.53 -10.89
N ASN A 208 16.34 29.69 -11.44
CA ASN A 208 15.79 28.82 -12.47
C ASN A 208 15.70 27.34 -12.02
N ILE A 209 15.44 27.10 -10.73
CA ILE A 209 15.40 25.77 -10.12
C ILE A 209 14.01 25.47 -9.59
N LEU A 210 13.46 24.34 -10.04
CA LEU A 210 12.22 23.78 -9.50
C LEU A 210 12.50 22.97 -8.24
N CYS A 211 11.51 22.88 -7.37
CA CYS A 211 11.60 22.08 -6.15
C CYS A 211 10.46 21.09 -6.06
N ILE A 212 10.79 19.85 -5.71
CA ILE A 212 9.85 18.77 -5.44
C ILE A 212 10.14 18.13 -4.09
N THR A 213 9.17 17.40 -3.52
CA THR A 213 9.38 16.66 -2.28
C THR A 213 8.62 15.33 -2.26
N ASP A 214 9.07 14.41 -1.44
CA ASP A 214 8.37 13.15 -1.19
C ASP A 214 7.00 13.35 -0.55
N VAL A 215 6.04 12.54 -1.00
CA VAL A 215 4.77 12.31 -0.31
C VAL A 215 4.67 10.85 0.14
N VAL A 216 4.31 10.67 1.41
CA VAL A 216 4.21 9.34 2.04
C VAL A 216 2.75 9.07 2.43
N TYR A 217 2.08 8.23 1.64
CA TYR A 217 0.68 7.85 1.88
C TYR A 217 0.54 6.48 2.57
N ASN A 218 1.57 5.65 2.54
CA ASN A 218 1.44 4.26 2.99
C ASN A 218 1.44 4.09 4.51
N HIS A 219 2.12 4.99 5.21
CA HIS A 219 2.41 4.84 6.62
C HIS A 219 2.62 6.18 7.33
N THR A 220 2.57 6.15 8.66
CA THR A 220 2.90 7.24 9.58
C THR A 220 3.81 6.68 10.68
N ALA A 221 4.52 7.53 11.42
CA ALA A 221 5.34 7.06 12.53
C ALA A 221 4.49 6.34 13.59
N ALA A 222 5.03 5.26 14.16
CA ALA A 222 4.32 4.51 15.20
C ALA A 222 4.06 5.34 16.47
N ASN A 223 4.83 6.41 16.67
CA ASN A 223 4.70 7.33 17.82
C ASN A 223 3.89 8.60 17.50
N SER A 224 3.18 8.67 16.37
CA SER A 224 2.34 9.82 16.02
C SER A 224 1.26 10.06 17.08
N VAL A 225 1.04 11.31 17.50
CA VAL A 225 0.00 11.60 18.50
C VAL A 225 -1.39 11.36 17.93
N TRP A 226 -1.61 11.81 16.68
CA TRP A 226 -2.89 11.68 16.00
C TRP A 226 -3.30 10.23 15.73
N ILE A 227 -2.34 9.30 15.52
CA ILE A 227 -2.68 7.88 15.30
C ILE A 227 -3.16 7.22 16.60
N ARG A 228 -2.71 7.72 17.75
CA ARG A 228 -3.22 7.28 19.06
C ARG A 228 -4.62 7.82 19.32
N GLU A 229 -4.92 9.03 18.87
CA GLU A 229 -6.27 9.63 18.98
C GLU A 229 -7.25 9.00 17.98
N HIS A 230 -6.74 8.58 16.82
CA HIS A 230 -7.49 8.00 15.71
C HIS A 230 -6.97 6.59 15.33
N PRO A 231 -7.05 5.59 16.23
CA PRO A 231 -6.53 4.25 15.97
C PRO A 231 -7.21 3.54 14.79
N GLU A 232 -8.41 3.97 14.39
CA GLU A 232 -9.13 3.47 13.22
C GLU A 232 -8.44 3.74 11.88
N CYS A 233 -7.48 4.69 11.88
CA CYS A 233 -6.67 5.06 10.71
C CYS A 233 -5.55 4.06 10.40
N GLY A 234 -5.23 3.15 11.32
CA GLY A 234 -4.35 2.01 11.05
C GLY A 234 -5.12 0.69 10.98
N TYR A 235 -4.45 -0.36 10.50
CA TYR A 235 -4.95 -1.72 10.62
C TYR A 235 -4.80 -2.17 12.08
N ASN A 236 -5.90 -2.39 12.79
CA ASN A 236 -5.92 -2.82 14.18
C ASN A 236 -6.82 -4.05 14.38
N LEU A 237 -6.88 -4.60 15.59
CA LEU A 237 -7.61 -5.86 15.81
C LEU A 237 -9.13 -5.71 15.87
N VAL A 238 -9.66 -4.48 15.88
CA VAL A 238 -11.10 -4.18 15.85
C VAL A 238 -11.58 -4.06 14.39
N ASN A 239 -10.90 -3.26 13.58
CA ASN A 239 -11.25 -3.05 12.17
C ASN A 239 -10.67 -4.11 11.22
N SER A 240 -9.64 -4.84 11.66
CA SER A 240 -8.93 -5.86 10.89
C SER A 240 -8.74 -7.15 11.73
N PRO A 241 -9.85 -7.79 12.16
CA PRO A 241 -9.82 -8.93 13.07
C PRO A 241 -9.05 -10.15 12.53
N HIS A 242 -8.90 -10.28 11.21
CA HIS A 242 -8.07 -11.30 10.58
C HIS A 242 -6.58 -11.24 10.99
N LEU A 243 -6.13 -10.12 11.54
CA LEU A 243 -4.78 -9.95 12.06
C LEU A 243 -4.59 -10.47 13.50
N ARG A 244 -5.67 -10.84 14.22
CA ARG A 244 -5.60 -11.34 15.61
C ARG A 244 -4.61 -12.51 15.77
N PRO A 245 -4.63 -13.56 14.93
CA PRO A 245 -3.66 -14.67 15.06
C PRO A 245 -2.21 -14.21 14.85
N ALA A 246 -1.98 -13.24 13.95
CA ALA A 246 -0.66 -12.69 13.68
C ALA A 246 -0.13 -11.85 14.85
N TRP A 247 -1.00 -11.05 15.48
CA TRP A 247 -0.64 -10.28 16.66
C TRP A 247 -0.28 -11.18 17.84
N VAL A 248 -1.04 -12.28 18.06
CA VAL A 248 -0.72 -13.27 19.11
C VAL A 248 0.67 -13.87 18.90
N LEU A 249 1.01 -14.21 17.65
CA LEU A 249 2.34 -14.70 17.30
C LEU A 249 3.43 -13.62 17.55
N ASP A 250 3.19 -12.38 17.14
CA ASP A 250 4.13 -11.26 17.35
C ASP A 250 4.43 -11.02 18.83
N ARG A 251 3.39 -11.04 19.69
CA ARG A 251 3.56 -10.94 21.15
C ARG A 251 4.34 -12.12 21.71
N ALA A 252 4.02 -13.35 21.29
CA ALA A 252 4.75 -14.52 21.78
C ALA A 252 6.25 -14.48 21.39
N ILE A 253 6.58 -13.98 20.20
CA ILE A 253 7.97 -13.77 19.76
C ILE A 253 8.66 -12.67 20.58
N TRP A 254 7.95 -11.61 20.98
CA TRP A 254 8.47 -10.62 21.91
C TRP A 254 8.83 -11.23 23.27
N HIS A 255 7.98 -12.12 23.80
CA HIS A 255 8.28 -12.85 25.04
C HIS A 255 9.46 -13.82 24.89
N VAL A 256 9.65 -14.43 23.72
CA VAL A 256 10.89 -15.18 23.44
C VAL A 256 12.09 -14.23 23.42
N THR A 257 11.97 -13.07 22.78
CA THR A 257 13.03 -12.06 22.72
C THR A 257 13.50 -11.64 24.11
N THR A 258 12.57 -11.31 25.01
CA THR A 258 12.91 -10.91 26.38
C THR A 258 13.59 -12.05 27.14
N ARG A 259 13.07 -13.26 27.03
CA ARG A 259 13.66 -14.44 27.69
C ARG A 259 15.03 -14.82 27.14
N VAL A 260 15.25 -14.69 25.84
CA VAL A 260 16.58 -14.90 25.21
C VAL A 260 17.54 -13.84 25.72
N ALA A 261 17.16 -12.56 25.70
CA ALA A 261 17.98 -11.46 26.20
C ALA A 261 18.37 -11.62 27.69
N ASP A 262 17.44 -12.15 28.50
CA ASP A 262 17.66 -12.41 29.92
C ASP A 262 18.41 -13.75 30.18
N GLY A 263 18.79 -14.47 29.12
CA GLY A 263 19.61 -15.68 29.20
C GLY A 263 18.88 -16.97 29.58
N HIS A 264 17.55 -16.97 29.66
CA HIS A 264 16.76 -18.13 30.08
C HIS A 264 16.91 -19.36 29.17
N TYR A 265 17.22 -19.14 27.89
CA TYR A 265 17.37 -20.22 26.90
C TYR A 265 18.82 -20.73 26.72
N THR A 266 19.78 -20.21 27.50
CA THR A 266 21.21 -20.58 27.37
C THR A 266 21.43 -22.09 27.54
N ILE A 267 20.75 -22.71 28.51
CA ILE A 267 20.84 -24.17 28.77
C ILE A 267 20.26 -24.98 27.60
N LYS A 268 19.33 -24.41 26.82
CA LYS A 268 18.77 -25.01 25.61
C LYS A 268 19.57 -24.69 24.34
N GLY A 269 20.78 -24.13 24.48
CA GLY A 269 21.66 -23.80 23.36
C GLY A 269 21.28 -22.53 22.59
N LEU A 270 20.43 -21.67 23.18
CA LEU A 270 20.06 -20.36 22.61
C LEU A 270 20.49 -19.23 23.56
N PRO A 271 21.76 -18.79 23.48
CA PRO A 271 22.24 -17.61 24.20
C PRO A 271 21.76 -16.31 23.54
N PRO A 272 21.89 -15.14 24.21
CA PRO A 272 21.64 -13.85 23.59
C PRO A 272 22.48 -13.59 22.33
N ASP A 273 23.70 -14.10 22.27
CA ASP A 273 24.61 -13.91 21.15
C ASP A 273 24.49 -15.05 20.12
N ILE A 274 23.85 -14.76 18.98
CA ILE A 274 23.55 -15.75 17.93
C ILE A 274 24.68 -15.73 16.90
N THR A 275 25.48 -16.79 16.85
CA THR A 275 26.73 -16.81 16.08
C THR A 275 26.87 -17.97 15.11
N ASN A 276 25.98 -18.98 15.15
CA ASN A 276 26.11 -20.21 14.39
C ASN A 276 24.76 -20.90 14.14
N ASP A 277 24.76 -21.95 13.30
CA ASP A 277 23.57 -22.72 12.93
C ASP A 277 22.92 -23.51 14.07
N SER A 278 23.68 -23.91 15.11
CA SER A 278 23.09 -24.64 16.24
C SER A 278 22.16 -23.73 17.05
N HIS A 279 22.49 -22.45 17.20
CA HIS A 279 21.62 -21.45 17.81
C HIS A 279 20.35 -21.23 16.96
N LEU A 280 20.45 -21.27 15.62
CA LEU A 280 19.28 -21.16 14.74
C LEU A 280 18.33 -22.36 14.90
N ASN A 281 18.87 -23.56 15.03
CA ASN A 281 18.08 -24.76 15.31
C ASN A 281 17.42 -24.68 16.69
N ALA A 282 18.10 -24.12 17.69
CA ALA A 282 17.50 -23.88 19.00
C ALA A 282 16.32 -22.89 18.94
N ILE A 283 16.39 -21.84 18.10
CA ILE A 283 15.23 -20.95 17.83
C ILE A 283 14.06 -21.76 17.27
N ARG A 284 14.30 -22.62 16.26
CA ARG A 284 13.26 -23.49 15.68
C ARG A 284 12.64 -24.37 16.76
N SER A 285 13.47 -25.00 17.60
CA SER A 285 12.98 -25.85 18.70
C SER A 285 12.11 -25.07 19.69
N VAL A 286 12.51 -23.87 20.10
CA VAL A 286 11.70 -23.01 20.99
C VAL A 286 10.35 -22.65 20.36
N LEU A 287 10.34 -22.27 19.08
CA LEU A 287 9.09 -21.95 18.36
C LEU A 287 8.13 -23.14 18.32
N TRP A 288 8.63 -24.32 17.94
CA TRP A 288 7.80 -25.52 17.78
C TRP A 288 7.38 -26.19 19.08
N GLN A 289 8.25 -26.22 20.09
CA GLN A 289 7.99 -26.96 21.34
C GLN A 289 7.33 -26.10 22.41
N GLU A 290 7.53 -24.79 22.39
CA GLU A 290 6.99 -23.89 23.42
C GLU A 290 5.98 -22.90 22.85
N VAL A 291 6.34 -22.16 21.81
CA VAL A 291 5.51 -21.05 21.33
C VAL A 291 4.21 -21.54 20.69
N TYR A 292 4.28 -22.32 19.61
CA TYR A 292 3.09 -22.76 18.88
C TYR A 292 2.10 -23.58 19.72
N PRO A 293 2.54 -24.52 20.59
CA PRO A 293 1.64 -25.22 21.51
C PRO A 293 0.99 -24.32 22.55
N GLN A 294 1.68 -23.27 23.01
CA GLN A 294 1.13 -22.32 23.98
C GLN A 294 0.05 -21.44 23.34
N ILE A 295 0.31 -20.89 22.14
CA ILE A 295 -0.59 -19.91 21.51
C ILE A 295 -1.72 -20.53 20.69
N LYS A 296 -1.63 -21.82 20.31
CA LYS A 296 -2.68 -22.59 19.64
C LYS A 296 -3.38 -21.82 18.49
N LEU A 297 -2.61 -21.38 17.50
CA LEU A 297 -3.13 -20.51 16.44
C LEU A 297 -4.27 -21.14 15.63
N TRP A 298 -4.29 -22.48 15.53
CA TRP A 298 -5.32 -23.22 14.80
C TRP A 298 -6.73 -23.01 15.37
N GLU A 299 -6.86 -22.70 16.65
CA GLU A 299 -8.17 -22.49 17.28
C GLU A 299 -8.90 -21.30 16.65
N PHE A 300 -8.20 -20.30 16.10
CA PHE A 300 -8.81 -19.16 15.40
C PHE A 300 -9.50 -19.53 14.07
N PHE A 301 -9.25 -20.74 13.57
CA PHE A 301 -9.74 -21.23 12.28
C PHE A 301 -10.62 -22.47 12.41
N GLN A 302 -10.97 -22.88 13.64
CA GLN A 302 -11.71 -24.10 13.92
C GLN A 302 -13.14 -23.81 14.41
N VAL A 303 -14.00 -24.81 14.27
CA VAL A 303 -15.39 -24.82 14.76
C VAL A 303 -15.42 -25.44 16.16
N ASN A 304 -16.25 -24.90 17.06
CA ASN A 304 -16.52 -25.55 18.34
C ASN A 304 -17.43 -26.78 18.15
N VAL A 305 -16.81 -27.96 18.02
CA VAL A 305 -17.50 -29.22 17.74
C VAL A 305 -18.62 -29.52 18.72
N ASN A 306 -18.38 -29.37 20.03
CA ASN A 306 -19.38 -29.68 21.05
C ASN A 306 -20.59 -28.77 20.96
N ARG A 307 -20.36 -27.45 20.82
CA ARG A 307 -21.43 -26.46 20.69
C ARG A 307 -22.23 -26.67 19.41
N THR A 308 -21.57 -26.91 18.30
CA THR A 308 -22.22 -27.10 16.99
C THR A 308 -23.05 -28.39 16.96
N VAL A 309 -22.53 -29.49 17.52
CA VAL A 309 -23.28 -30.75 17.62
C VAL A 309 -24.50 -30.61 18.54
N GLU A 310 -24.38 -29.85 19.63
CA GLU A 310 -25.51 -29.58 20.52
C GLU A 310 -26.59 -28.73 19.83
N GLN A 311 -26.20 -27.72 19.06
CA GLN A 311 -27.14 -26.94 18.24
C GLN A 311 -27.87 -27.84 17.23
N PHE A 312 -27.14 -28.72 16.55
CA PHE A 312 -27.68 -29.68 15.61
C PHE A 312 -28.66 -30.67 16.28
N ARG A 313 -28.30 -31.21 17.44
CA ARG A 313 -29.18 -32.09 18.25
C ARG A 313 -30.51 -31.42 18.57
N ASN A 314 -30.47 -30.17 19.02
CA ASN A 314 -31.69 -29.40 19.34
C ASN A 314 -32.58 -29.19 18.10
N LEU A 315 -31.99 -28.93 16.92
CA LEU A 315 -32.76 -28.78 15.67
C LEU A 315 -33.44 -30.08 15.24
N LEU A 316 -32.76 -31.23 15.40
CA LEU A 316 -33.34 -32.55 15.12
C LEU A 316 -34.52 -32.88 16.04
N GLN A 317 -34.42 -32.56 17.32
CA GLN A 317 -35.49 -32.77 18.29
C GLN A 317 -36.74 -31.93 17.98
N ASN A 318 -36.54 -30.74 17.40
CA ASN A 318 -37.62 -29.83 17.02
C ASN A 318 -38.22 -30.11 15.62
N GLY A 319 -37.71 -31.12 14.90
CA GLY A 319 -38.32 -31.62 13.66
C GLY A 319 -38.28 -30.66 12.46
N ILE A 320 -37.33 -29.72 12.43
CA ILE A 320 -37.25 -28.70 11.37
C ILE A 320 -36.65 -29.32 10.10
N LYS A 321 -37.42 -29.31 9.00
CA LYS A 321 -36.92 -29.62 7.65
C LYS A 321 -36.44 -28.34 6.98
N THR A 322 -35.29 -28.41 6.30
CA THR A 322 -34.65 -27.22 5.70
C THR A 322 -34.28 -27.49 4.24
N GLY A 323 -34.32 -26.44 3.41
CA GLY A 323 -33.97 -26.46 1.98
C GLY A 323 -32.48 -26.32 1.73
N GLY A 324 -31.64 -26.88 2.61
CA GLY A 324 -30.19 -26.77 2.54
C GLY A 324 -29.58 -27.48 1.33
N LYS A 325 -28.31 -27.21 1.04
CA LYS A 325 -27.55 -27.92 -0.01
C LYS A 325 -26.69 -29.02 0.62
N LYS A 326 -26.60 -30.19 -0.02
CA LYS A 326 -25.70 -31.26 0.43
C LYS A 326 -24.23 -30.81 0.46
N GLY A 327 -23.52 -31.20 1.51
CA GLY A 327 -22.13 -30.85 1.79
C GLY A 327 -22.01 -29.86 2.95
N LEU A 328 -20.91 -29.94 3.71
CA LEU A 328 -20.62 -29.06 4.83
C LEU A 328 -19.37 -28.24 4.54
N LYS A 329 -19.44 -26.92 4.76
CA LYS A 329 -18.30 -26.01 4.66
C LYS A 329 -18.21 -25.14 5.90
N THR A 330 -16.98 -24.92 6.35
CA THR A 330 -16.68 -24.01 7.45
C THR A 330 -16.69 -22.56 6.94
N THR A 331 -17.33 -21.68 7.71
CA THR A 331 -17.31 -20.22 7.51
C THR A 331 -16.44 -19.60 8.59
N GLN A 332 -15.47 -18.78 8.18
CA GLN A 332 -14.57 -18.09 9.10
C GLN A 332 -15.35 -17.12 9.99
N ASP A 333 -15.06 -17.12 11.30
CA ASP A 333 -15.59 -16.13 12.23
C ASP A 333 -15.12 -14.73 11.81
N PRO A 334 -16.02 -13.78 11.50
CA PRO A 334 -15.62 -12.43 11.13
C PRO A 334 -14.77 -11.74 12.19
N GLN A 335 -14.90 -12.14 13.47
CA GLN A 335 -14.14 -11.60 14.59
C GLN A 335 -12.87 -12.40 14.93
N TYR A 336 -12.59 -13.49 14.21
CA TYR A 336 -11.45 -14.38 14.46
C TYR A 336 -11.29 -14.69 15.96
N ARG A 337 -12.35 -15.24 16.57
CA ARG A 337 -12.30 -15.79 17.93
C ARG A 337 -11.92 -17.27 17.88
N ARG A 338 -11.32 -17.75 18.97
CA ARG A 338 -11.00 -19.17 19.13
C ARG A 338 -12.28 -20.01 19.08
N PHE A 339 -12.24 -21.06 18.27
CA PHE A 339 -13.37 -21.93 17.94
C PHE A 339 -14.61 -21.17 17.45
N GLY A 340 -14.42 -20.01 16.84
CA GLY A 340 -15.48 -19.12 16.41
C GLY A 340 -16.10 -19.50 15.07
N ASN A 341 -15.42 -20.32 14.26
CA ASN A 341 -15.92 -20.66 12.93
C ASN A 341 -17.23 -21.44 13.04
N THR A 342 -18.08 -21.25 12.03
CA THR A 342 -19.43 -21.84 12.00
C THR A 342 -19.62 -22.72 10.77
N VAL A 343 -20.68 -23.50 10.77
CA VAL A 343 -21.14 -24.27 9.61
C VAL A 343 -22.62 -23.96 9.38
N ASP A 344 -23.06 -24.04 8.13
CA ASP A 344 -24.47 -23.90 7.82
C ASP A 344 -25.27 -25.10 8.33
N MET A 345 -26.22 -24.84 9.24
CA MET A 345 -27.01 -25.88 9.89
C MET A 345 -28.01 -26.52 8.93
N ASP A 346 -28.52 -25.77 7.95
CA ASP A 346 -29.45 -26.30 6.97
C ASP A 346 -28.75 -27.33 6.07
N SER A 347 -27.56 -26.99 5.58
CA SER A 347 -26.67 -27.92 4.89
C SER A 347 -26.27 -29.12 5.76
N ALA A 348 -25.99 -28.92 7.05
CA ALA A 348 -25.69 -30.04 7.96
C ALA A 348 -26.88 -31.00 8.06
N LEU A 349 -28.11 -30.50 8.24
CA LEU A 349 -29.32 -31.31 8.32
C LEU A 349 -29.55 -32.09 7.02
N GLU A 350 -29.50 -31.43 5.87
CA GLU A 350 -29.70 -32.10 4.57
C GLU A 350 -28.59 -33.14 4.26
N THR A 351 -27.38 -32.96 4.82
CA THR A 351 -26.25 -33.86 4.58
C THR A 351 -26.30 -35.10 5.47
N PHE A 352 -26.61 -34.93 6.76
CA PHE A 352 -26.46 -36.00 7.75
C PHE A 352 -27.78 -36.62 8.20
N VAL A 353 -28.93 -36.06 7.83
CA VAL A 353 -30.25 -36.64 8.15
C VAL A 353 -30.76 -37.45 6.95
N PRO A 354 -30.99 -38.76 7.10
CA PRO A 354 -31.57 -39.57 6.03
C PRO A 354 -33.00 -39.14 5.67
N HIS A 355 -33.40 -39.31 4.40
CA HIS A 355 -34.72 -38.92 3.88
C HIS A 355 -35.93 -39.60 4.56
N ARG A 356 -35.73 -40.57 5.45
CA ARG A 356 -36.81 -41.26 6.20
C ARG A 356 -36.78 -40.81 7.66
N SER A 357 -37.80 -40.08 8.07
CA SER A 357 -37.99 -39.60 9.45
C SER A 357 -38.09 -40.77 10.43
N PHE A 358 -37.02 -41.04 11.16
CA PHE A 358 -37.03 -41.93 12.33
C PHE A 358 -36.64 -41.14 13.57
N THR A 359 -37.62 -40.58 14.26
CA THR A 359 -37.46 -39.81 15.51
C THR A 359 -37.27 -40.75 16.71
N THR A 360 -36.17 -41.51 16.74
CA THR A 360 -35.72 -42.21 17.95
C THR A 360 -34.46 -41.55 18.48
N THR A 361 -34.28 -41.56 19.80
CA THR A 361 -33.09 -41.00 20.45
C THR A 361 -31.79 -41.58 19.89
N ALA A 362 -31.79 -42.88 19.55
CA ALA A 362 -30.63 -43.55 18.96
C ALA A 362 -30.25 -42.97 17.58
N HIS A 363 -31.24 -42.63 16.75
CA HIS A 363 -30.99 -42.05 15.43
C HIS A 363 -30.46 -40.62 15.50
N ILE A 364 -30.94 -39.83 16.46
CA ILE A 364 -30.43 -38.47 16.72
C ILE A 364 -28.94 -38.54 17.11
N GLU A 365 -28.57 -39.47 17.99
CA GLU A 365 -27.17 -39.65 18.41
C GLU A 365 -26.28 -40.14 17.26
N GLU A 366 -26.77 -41.02 16.39
CA GLU A 366 -26.05 -41.45 15.19
C GLU A 366 -25.76 -40.26 14.24
N CYS A 367 -26.77 -39.45 13.93
CA CYS A 367 -26.60 -38.24 13.10
C CYS A 367 -25.64 -37.23 13.74
N CYS A 368 -25.74 -37.04 15.06
CA CYS A 368 -24.81 -36.20 15.82
C CYS A 368 -23.37 -36.75 15.77
N GLY A 369 -23.22 -38.08 15.79
CA GLY A 369 -21.95 -38.77 15.61
C GLY A 369 -21.31 -38.50 14.25
N TRP A 370 -22.08 -38.61 13.16
CA TRP A 370 -21.60 -38.31 11.81
C TRP A 370 -21.18 -36.84 11.65
N LEU A 371 -21.99 -35.90 12.14
CA LEU A 371 -21.63 -34.48 12.12
C LEU A 371 -20.35 -34.24 12.93
N ARG A 372 -20.25 -34.80 14.14
CA ARG A 372 -19.06 -34.68 14.99
C ARG A 372 -17.80 -35.18 14.29
N GLN A 373 -17.88 -36.35 13.66
CA GLN A 373 -16.76 -36.89 12.89
C GLN A 373 -16.37 -35.93 11.77
N LYS A 374 -17.35 -35.42 10.99
CA LYS A 374 -17.02 -34.50 9.90
C LYS A 374 -16.44 -33.17 10.38
N LEU A 375 -16.93 -32.62 11.50
CA LEU A 375 -16.39 -31.41 12.10
C LEU A 375 -14.95 -31.61 12.60
N ASN A 376 -14.65 -32.78 13.18
CA ASN A 376 -13.28 -33.12 13.57
C ASN A 376 -12.35 -33.22 12.36
N GLU A 377 -12.79 -33.84 11.26
CA GLU A 377 -12.04 -33.88 9.99
C GLU A 377 -11.76 -32.46 9.47
N LEU A 378 -12.78 -31.60 9.40
CA LEU A 378 -12.63 -30.21 8.96
C LEU A 378 -11.69 -29.42 9.87
N ASN A 379 -11.77 -29.61 11.19
CA ASN A 379 -10.86 -28.97 12.13
C ASN A 379 -9.41 -29.46 11.98
N GLU A 380 -9.20 -30.75 11.68
CA GLU A 380 -7.86 -31.30 11.41
C GLU A 380 -7.29 -30.77 10.09
N GLU A 381 -8.11 -30.62 9.04
CA GLU A 381 -7.70 -29.96 7.80
C GLU A 381 -7.21 -28.52 8.06
N GLN A 382 -7.95 -27.75 8.87
CA GLN A 382 -7.55 -26.39 9.25
C GLN A 382 -6.29 -26.38 10.12
N HIS A 383 -6.13 -27.35 11.02
CA HIS A 383 -4.91 -27.52 11.80
C HIS A 383 -3.69 -27.73 10.88
N HIS A 384 -3.83 -28.57 9.85
CA HIS A 384 -2.78 -28.80 8.85
C HIS A 384 -2.41 -27.53 8.06
N ILE A 385 -3.40 -26.74 7.64
CA ILE A 385 -3.16 -25.46 6.95
C ILE A 385 -2.39 -24.48 7.85
N VAL A 386 -2.81 -24.35 9.12
CA VAL A 386 -2.15 -23.46 10.08
C VAL A 386 -0.73 -23.94 10.40
N HIS A 387 -0.50 -25.25 10.46
CA HIS A 387 0.84 -25.82 10.60
C HIS A 387 1.77 -25.38 9.45
N GLN A 388 1.30 -25.36 8.20
CA GLN A 388 2.07 -24.82 7.07
C GLN A 388 2.38 -23.32 7.23
N HIS A 389 1.46 -22.54 7.79
CA HIS A 389 1.71 -21.12 8.08
C HIS A 389 2.76 -20.95 9.19
N GLN A 390 2.74 -21.80 10.21
CA GLN A 390 3.74 -21.83 11.28
C GLN A 390 5.13 -22.21 10.77
N GLU A 391 5.20 -23.18 9.85
CA GLU A 391 6.45 -23.54 9.17
C GLU A 391 7.03 -22.35 8.40
N GLN A 392 6.21 -21.68 7.60
CA GLN A 392 6.64 -20.49 6.86
C GLN A 392 7.07 -19.36 7.82
N ALA A 393 6.32 -19.13 8.89
CA ALA A 393 6.67 -18.14 9.91
C ALA A 393 8.03 -18.44 10.56
N THR A 394 8.29 -19.70 10.90
CA THR A 394 9.58 -20.15 11.43
C THR A 394 10.72 -19.87 10.45
N ASN A 395 10.52 -20.18 9.16
CA ASN A 395 11.52 -19.94 8.12
C ASN A 395 11.82 -18.46 7.95
N CYS A 396 10.79 -17.60 7.93
CA CYS A 396 10.96 -16.15 7.84
C CYS A 396 11.67 -15.58 9.07
N ILE A 397 11.31 -16.02 10.28
CA ILE A 397 11.96 -15.59 11.53
C ILE A 397 13.45 -15.94 11.51
N VAL A 398 13.78 -17.20 11.21
CA VAL A 398 15.18 -17.67 11.15
C VAL A 398 15.94 -16.95 10.03
N GLY A 399 15.33 -16.78 8.86
CA GLY A 399 15.94 -16.05 7.74
C GLY A 399 16.26 -14.60 8.09
N ASN A 400 15.37 -13.92 8.81
CA ASN A 400 15.61 -12.57 9.30
C ASN A 400 16.77 -12.54 10.31
N VAL A 401 16.81 -13.46 11.28
CA VAL A 401 17.93 -13.58 12.23
C VAL A 401 19.27 -13.83 11.52
N VAL A 402 19.27 -14.70 10.50
CA VAL A 402 20.44 -14.96 9.66
C VAL A 402 20.92 -13.66 9.02
N TYR A 403 20.03 -12.90 8.37
CA TYR A 403 20.38 -11.64 7.75
C TYR A 403 20.93 -10.63 8.78
N GLU A 404 20.22 -10.40 9.88
CA GLU A 404 20.55 -9.34 10.83
C GLU A 404 21.83 -9.59 11.64
N ARG A 405 22.24 -10.87 11.81
CA ARG A 405 23.34 -11.24 12.71
C ARG A 405 24.45 -12.04 12.02
N LEU A 406 24.11 -13.00 11.17
CA LEU A 406 25.09 -13.95 10.61
C LEU A 406 25.59 -13.59 9.21
N ALA A 407 24.74 -13.05 8.34
CA ALA A 407 25.08 -12.71 6.97
C ALA A 407 26.17 -11.63 6.91
N LYS A 408 27.18 -11.81 6.06
CA LYS A 408 28.30 -10.87 5.94
C LYS A 408 27.86 -9.46 5.50
N HIS A 409 26.83 -9.39 4.66
CA HIS A 409 26.24 -8.17 4.11
C HIS A 409 25.07 -7.64 4.96
N GLY A 410 24.82 -8.23 6.13
CA GLY A 410 23.79 -7.80 7.05
C GLY A 410 24.28 -6.76 8.07
N PRO A 411 23.36 -6.16 8.84
CA PRO A 411 23.65 -5.05 9.77
C PRO A 411 24.48 -5.43 11.01
N LYS A 412 24.67 -6.72 11.31
CA LYS A 412 25.44 -7.21 12.48
C LYS A 412 24.97 -6.60 13.81
N LEU A 413 23.67 -6.71 14.11
CA LEU A 413 23.05 -6.08 15.28
C LEU A 413 23.56 -6.57 16.66
N GLY A 414 24.42 -7.58 16.69
CA GLY A 414 24.99 -8.15 17.91
C GLY A 414 23.96 -8.98 18.71
N PRO A 415 24.14 -9.06 20.04
CA PRO A 415 23.27 -9.85 20.91
C PRO A 415 21.81 -9.40 20.88
N VAL A 416 20.90 -10.35 21.09
CA VAL A 416 19.47 -10.10 21.27
C VAL A 416 19.26 -9.29 22.55
N THR A 417 18.60 -8.14 22.41
CA THR A 417 18.22 -7.25 23.52
C THR A 417 16.83 -6.69 23.27
N ARG A 418 16.24 -5.98 24.25
CA ARG A 418 14.97 -5.28 24.06
C ARG A 418 15.05 -4.17 22.98
N LYS A 419 16.24 -3.58 22.78
CA LYS A 419 16.50 -2.57 21.74
C LYS A 419 16.74 -3.20 20.37
N ASN A 420 17.48 -4.32 20.33
CA ASN A 420 17.75 -5.12 19.13
C ASN A 420 17.07 -6.49 19.30
N PRO A 421 15.75 -6.58 19.11
CA PRO A 421 14.97 -7.79 19.36
C PRO A 421 15.38 -8.94 18.43
N LEU A 422 14.92 -10.15 18.72
CA LEU A 422 15.22 -11.32 17.89
C LEU A 422 14.80 -11.10 16.44
N VAL A 423 13.62 -10.51 16.25
CA VAL A 423 13.10 -10.00 14.98
C VAL A 423 12.28 -8.73 15.24
N THR A 424 12.12 -7.90 14.22
CA THR A 424 11.27 -6.69 14.26
C THR A 424 9.82 -7.02 14.65
N ARG A 425 9.24 -6.22 15.54
CA ARG A 425 7.82 -6.33 15.93
C ARG A 425 6.94 -5.86 14.78
N TYR A 426 5.87 -6.60 14.48
CA TYR A 426 4.94 -6.28 13.39
C TYR A 426 3.77 -5.42 13.84
N PHE A 427 3.58 -5.26 15.16
CA PHE A 427 2.51 -4.43 15.71
C PHE A 427 3.03 -3.46 16.76
N THR A 428 2.39 -2.31 16.85
CA THR A 428 2.51 -1.40 17.98
C THR A 428 1.84 -2.02 19.21
N TYR A 429 2.48 -1.89 20.36
CA TYR A 429 1.93 -2.28 21.66
C TYR A 429 2.27 -1.15 22.66
N PRO A 430 1.34 -0.24 22.95
CA PRO A 430 1.63 0.97 23.72
C PRO A 430 1.52 0.79 25.24
N TYR A 431 1.29 -0.42 25.72
CA TYR A 431 1.09 -0.71 27.14
C TYR A 431 2.37 -1.22 27.80
N LYS A 432 2.35 -1.29 29.13
CA LYS A 432 3.42 -1.93 29.90
C LYS A 432 3.51 -3.41 29.55
N ASP A 433 4.71 -3.97 29.61
CA ASP A 433 4.87 -5.42 29.43
C ASP A 433 4.05 -6.18 30.48
N LEU A 434 3.18 -7.07 30.01
CA LEU A 434 2.35 -7.97 30.80
C LEU A 434 2.75 -9.42 30.51
N THR A 435 2.21 -10.40 31.25
CA THR A 435 2.40 -11.80 30.81
C THR A 435 1.61 -12.07 29.53
N LEU A 436 2.04 -13.05 28.74
CA LEU A 436 1.33 -13.39 27.50
C LEU A 436 -0.15 -13.72 27.77
N GLU A 437 -0.45 -14.40 28.88
CA GLU A 437 -1.83 -14.74 29.28
C GLU A 437 -2.67 -13.49 29.57
N GLN A 438 -2.09 -12.48 30.22
CA GLN A 438 -2.76 -11.20 30.45
C GLN A 438 -2.97 -10.43 29.15
N GLU A 439 -2.00 -10.45 28.24
CA GLU A 439 -2.11 -9.83 26.91
C GLU A 439 -3.21 -10.49 26.06
N MET A 440 -3.40 -11.82 26.17
CA MET A 440 -4.50 -12.51 25.49
C MET A 440 -5.87 -12.01 25.94
N GLN A 441 -6.03 -11.55 27.18
CA GLN A 441 -7.30 -10.97 27.66
C GLN A 441 -7.61 -9.61 27.02
N LEU A 442 -6.58 -8.89 26.52
CA LEU A 442 -6.76 -7.60 25.85
C LEU A 442 -7.36 -7.74 24.46
N LEU A 443 -7.26 -8.92 23.84
CA LEU A 443 -7.87 -9.20 22.53
C LEU A 443 -9.38 -8.95 22.55
N ASP A 444 -10.04 -9.19 23.67
CA ASP A 444 -11.50 -9.03 23.80
C ASP A 444 -11.89 -7.67 24.41
N GLN A 445 -10.94 -6.72 24.46
CA GLN A 445 -11.13 -5.35 24.93
C GLN A 445 -10.93 -4.38 23.75
N PRO A 446 -11.99 -3.95 23.04
CA PRO A 446 -11.88 -3.09 21.86
C PRO A 446 -11.14 -1.76 22.11
N ASP A 447 -11.34 -1.15 23.28
CA ASP A 447 -10.67 0.10 23.67
C ASP A 447 -9.14 -0.05 23.74
N GLN A 448 -8.66 -1.27 24.03
CA GLN A 448 -7.22 -1.55 24.08
C GLN A 448 -6.71 -2.08 22.73
N SER A 449 -7.44 -3.03 22.15
CA SER A 449 -7.01 -3.74 20.94
C SER A 449 -7.09 -2.90 19.66
N SER A 450 -7.82 -1.78 19.68
CA SER A 450 -7.78 -0.76 18.64
C SER A 450 -6.40 -0.11 18.49
N HIS A 451 -5.58 -0.07 19.55
CA HIS A 451 -4.24 0.51 19.52
C HIS A 451 -3.14 -0.50 19.12
N PHE A 452 -3.51 -1.75 18.81
CA PHE A 452 -2.59 -2.76 18.28
C PHE A 452 -2.45 -2.62 16.77
N LEU A 453 -1.73 -1.57 16.38
CA LEU A 453 -1.63 -1.14 14.99
C LEU A 453 -0.56 -1.92 14.23
N ALA A 454 -0.91 -2.47 13.07
CA ALA A 454 0.01 -3.18 12.21
C ALA A 454 1.03 -2.21 11.58
N HIS A 455 2.29 -2.60 11.60
CA HIS A 455 3.38 -1.88 10.96
C HIS A 455 3.39 -2.13 9.45
N ASN A 456 3.88 -1.16 8.70
CA ASN A 456 4.06 -1.27 7.27
C ASN A 456 5.40 -1.93 6.92
N GLY A 457 5.64 -2.13 5.64
CA GLY A 457 6.84 -2.71 5.09
C GLY A 457 6.65 -3.06 3.64
N TRP A 458 7.40 -4.03 3.18
CA TRP A 458 7.27 -4.57 1.83
C TRP A 458 7.47 -6.09 1.83
N VAL A 459 6.95 -6.75 0.80
CA VAL A 459 6.99 -8.21 0.68
C VAL A 459 7.71 -8.56 -0.62
N MET A 460 8.69 -9.46 -0.54
CA MET A 460 9.44 -9.91 -1.71
C MET A 460 8.52 -10.56 -2.76
N GLY A 461 8.45 -9.99 -3.96
CA GLY A 461 7.72 -10.56 -5.10
C GLY A 461 6.20 -10.61 -4.95
N ASP A 462 5.62 -9.79 -4.07
CA ASP A 462 4.17 -9.70 -3.90
C ASP A 462 3.51 -8.92 -5.05
N ASP A 463 2.21 -9.13 -5.23
CA ASP A 463 1.41 -8.42 -6.22
C ASP A 463 1.20 -6.96 -5.76
N PRO A 464 1.75 -5.96 -6.48
CA PRO A 464 1.62 -4.55 -6.10
C PRO A 464 0.18 -4.03 -6.16
N LEU A 465 -0.73 -4.74 -6.83
CA LEU A 465 -2.15 -4.39 -6.89
C LEU A 465 -2.92 -4.90 -5.67
N ARG A 466 -2.32 -5.77 -4.85
CA ARG A 466 -2.93 -6.33 -3.65
C ARG A 466 -2.31 -5.71 -2.40
N ASN A 467 -3.16 -5.22 -1.51
CA ASN A 467 -2.72 -4.78 -0.20
C ASN A 467 -2.54 -5.99 0.74
N PHE A 468 -1.30 -6.28 1.12
CA PHE A 468 -0.95 -7.42 1.99
C PHE A 468 -1.54 -7.36 3.41
N ALA A 469 -2.11 -6.23 3.84
CA ALA A 469 -2.79 -6.10 5.13
C ALA A 469 -4.29 -6.41 5.07
N GLU A 470 -4.88 -6.54 3.87
CA GLU A 470 -6.31 -6.84 3.70
C GLU A 470 -6.64 -8.32 3.98
N PRO A 471 -7.91 -8.64 4.28
CA PRO A 471 -8.37 -10.01 4.44
C PRO A 471 -8.01 -10.91 3.25
N GLY A 472 -7.67 -12.17 3.52
CA GLY A 472 -7.21 -13.13 2.52
C GLY A 472 -5.69 -13.13 2.30
N SER A 473 -4.96 -12.16 2.86
CA SER A 473 -3.50 -12.21 2.99
C SER A 473 -3.08 -12.85 4.32
N TYR A 474 -2.01 -13.65 4.29
CA TYR A 474 -1.41 -14.26 5.47
C TYR A 474 0.00 -13.73 5.76
N VAL A 475 0.42 -12.65 5.12
CA VAL A 475 1.78 -12.09 5.22
C VAL A 475 2.20 -11.82 6.67
N TYR A 476 1.32 -11.21 7.47
CA TYR A 476 1.60 -10.94 8.88
C TYR A 476 1.71 -12.23 9.71
N LEU A 477 0.81 -13.20 9.48
CA LEU A 477 0.80 -14.49 10.19
C LEU A 477 2.02 -15.34 9.84
N ARG A 478 2.41 -15.36 8.56
CA ARG A 478 3.55 -16.09 8.02
C ARG A 478 4.88 -15.36 8.18
N ARG A 479 4.87 -14.17 8.77
CA ARG A 479 6.06 -13.34 9.00
C ARG A 479 6.81 -12.97 7.71
N GLU A 480 6.13 -12.89 6.58
CA GLU A 480 6.73 -12.64 5.26
C GLU A 480 7.09 -11.16 5.03
N LEU A 481 6.57 -10.26 5.86
CA LEU A 481 6.81 -8.82 5.75
C LEU A 481 8.24 -8.42 6.13
N ILE A 482 8.95 -7.73 5.26
CA ILE A 482 10.13 -6.96 5.67
C ILE A 482 9.63 -5.66 6.31
N CYS A 483 9.45 -5.73 7.62
CA CYS A 483 8.73 -4.74 8.40
C CYS A 483 9.58 -3.51 8.75
N TRP A 484 8.97 -2.33 8.63
CA TRP A 484 9.48 -1.07 9.17
C TRP A 484 8.88 -0.86 10.56
N GLY A 485 9.60 -1.29 11.59
CA GLY A 485 9.10 -1.30 12.97
C GLY A 485 8.83 0.08 13.59
N ASP A 486 9.18 1.16 12.89
CA ASP A 486 8.94 2.55 13.27
C ASP A 486 7.70 3.17 12.59
N SER A 487 7.00 2.40 11.75
CA SER A 487 6.00 2.94 10.83
C SER A 487 4.72 2.11 10.83
N VAL A 488 3.60 2.71 11.24
CA VAL A 488 2.25 2.12 11.20
C VAL A 488 1.66 2.23 9.80
N LYS A 489 1.08 1.13 9.30
CA LYS A 489 0.39 1.10 8.00
C LYS A 489 -0.97 1.77 8.09
N LEU A 490 -1.24 2.67 7.15
CA LEU A 490 -2.48 3.44 7.08
C LEU A 490 -3.59 2.67 6.35
N ARG A 491 -4.80 2.67 6.92
CA ARG A 491 -5.98 1.93 6.44
C ARG A 491 -7.01 2.89 5.85
N TYR A 492 -6.92 3.15 4.56
CA TYR A 492 -7.85 4.04 3.84
C TYR A 492 -9.22 3.40 3.58
N GLY A 493 -9.30 2.08 3.43
CA GLY A 493 -10.49 1.39 2.94
C GLY A 493 -10.73 1.58 1.44
N ASN A 494 -11.96 1.37 0.99
CA ASN A 494 -12.40 1.52 -0.40
C ASN A 494 -12.61 2.99 -0.79
N GLY A 495 -12.94 3.84 0.19
CA GLY A 495 -13.23 5.26 -0.03
C GLY A 495 -13.18 6.08 1.27
N PRO A 496 -13.41 7.41 1.17
CA PRO A 496 -13.38 8.31 2.32
C PRO A 496 -14.29 7.92 3.47
N GLU A 497 -15.42 7.26 3.19
CA GLU A 497 -16.40 6.79 4.17
C GLU A 497 -15.85 5.74 5.15
N ASP A 498 -14.86 4.94 4.73
CA ASP A 498 -14.29 3.88 5.57
C ASP A 498 -13.31 4.41 6.63
N CYS A 499 -12.71 5.58 6.39
CA CYS A 499 -11.85 6.28 7.35
C CYS A 499 -11.79 7.79 7.11
N PRO A 500 -12.86 8.55 7.42
CA PRO A 500 -12.98 9.96 7.01
C PRO A 500 -11.86 10.86 7.51
N TYR A 501 -11.39 10.65 8.74
CA TYR A 501 -10.31 11.43 9.33
C TYR A 501 -9.00 11.25 8.54
N LEU A 502 -8.60 10.01 8.26
CA LEU A 502 -7.37 9.70 7.52
C LEU A 502 -7.38 10.36 6.13
N TRP A 503 -8.49 10.24 5.40
CA TRP A 503 -8.63 10.83 4.07
C TRP A 503 -8.52 12.36 4.11
N ALA A 504 -9.22 13.01 5.04
CA ALA A 504 -9.15 14.47 5.19
C ALA A 504 -7.74 14.94 5.61
N TYR A 505 -7.10 14.22 6.53
CA TYR A 505 -5.77 14.52 7.03
C TYR A 505 -4.72 14.40 5.91
N MET A 506 -4.77 13.33 5.13
CA MET A 506 -3.83 13.09 4.02
C MET A 506 -4.10 13.97 2.80
N GLN A 507 -5.36 14.32 2.53
CA GLN A 507 -5.69 15.32 1.53
C GLN A 507 -5.09 16.68 1.91
N LYS A 508 -5.23 17.11 3.17
CA LYS A 508 -4.65 18.38 3.65
C LYS A 508 -3.13 18.38 3.57
N TYR A 509 -2.48 17.28 3.95
CA TYR A 509 -1.03 17.08 3.78
C TYR A 509 -0.62 17.25 2.29
N THR A 510 -1.37 16.63 1.39
CA THR A 510 -1.13 16.68 -0.05
C THR A 510 -1.30 18.10 -0.61
N GLU A 511 -2.36 18.80 -0.20
CA GLU A 511 -2.64 20.18 -0.62
C GLU A 511 -1.58 21.16 -0.12
N ILE A 512 -1.12 21.02 1.15
CA ILE A 512 0.00 21.81 1.69
C ILE A 512 1.26 21.59 0.84
N THR A 513 1.56 20.33 0.52
CA THR A 513 2.74 19.99 -0.28
C THR A 513 2.64 20.59 -1.69
N ALA A 514 1.51 20.41 -2.38
CA ALA A 514 1.30 20.94 -3.73
C ALA A 514 1.30 22.47 -3.79
N LYS A 515 0.91 23.14 -2.69
CA LYS A 515 0.97 24.61 -2.57
C LYS A 515 2.40 25.12 -2.71
N TYR A 516 3.35 24.52 -1.98
CA TYR A 516 4.73 25.04 -1.89
C TYR A 516 5.69 24.42 -2.91
N PHE A 517 5.44 23.20 -3.40
CA PHE A 517 6.34 22.51 -4.32
C PHE A 517 5.77 22.42 -5.73
N HIS A 518 6.66 22.38 -6.72
CA HIS A 518 6.32 22.28 -8.15
C HIS A 518 5.91 20.85 -8.54
N GLY A 519 6.17 19.88 -7.67
CA GLY A 519 5.96 18.48 -7.92
C GLY A 519 6.18 17.62 -6.68
N VAL A 520 5.87 16.34 -6.81
CA VAL A 520 5.99 15.36 -5.73
C VAL A 520 6.70 14.09 -6.21
N ARG A 521 7.42 13.44 -5.28
CA ARG A 521 7.88 12.06 -5.42
C ARG A 521 6.94 11.14 -4.65
N LEU A 522 6.33 10.17 -5.33
CA LEU A 522 5.56 9.10 -4.71
C LEU A 522 6.52 8.05 -4.15
N ASP A 523 6.70 8.06 -2.84
CA ASP A 523 7.48 7.05 -2.14
C ASP A 523 6.74 5.70 -2.15
N ASN A 524 7.47 4.63 -2.51
CA ASN A 524 6.94 3.27 -2.57
C ASN A 524 5.55 3.20 -3.26
N CYS A 525 5.45 3.80 -4.46
CA CYS A 525 4.18 4.01 -5.16
C CYS A 525 3.40 2.71 -5.43
N HIS A 526 4.13 1.61 -5.62
CA HIS A 526 3.55 0.29 -5.88
C HIS A 526 2.90 -0.34 -4.64
N SER A 527 3.15 0.19 -3.44
CA SER A 527 2.46 -0.25 -2.21
C SER A 527 1.29 0.67 -1.82
N THR A 528 1.11 1.78 -2.53
CA THR A 528 0.01 2.72 -2.31
C THR A 528 -1.23 2.26 -3.07
N PRO A 529 -2.39 2.07 -2.41
CA PRO A 529 -3.63 1.75 -3.11
C PRO A 529 -3.94 2.79 -4.19
N LEU A 530 -4.24 2.31 -5.40
CA LEU A 530 -4.28 3.15 -6.59
C LEU A 530 -5.35 4.24 -6.49
N HIS A 531 -6.52 3.93 -5.93
CA HIS A 531 -7.61 4.89 -5.73
C HIS A 531 -7.26 5.99 -4.72
N VAL A 532 -6.42 5.67 -3.72
CA VAL A 532 -5.92 6.66 -2.76
C VAL A 532 -4.96 7.62 -3.47
N ALA A 533 -3.97 7.08 -4.19
CA ALA A 533 -3.02 7.91 -4.93
C ALA A 533 -3.70 8.77 -6.01
N GLU A 534 -4.72 8.24 -6.71
CA GLU A 534 -5.54 9.01 -7.66
C GLU A 534 -6.20 10.22 -6.98
N ALA A 535 -6.91 10.00 -5.87
CA ALA A 535 -7.60 11.07 -5.17
C ALA A 535 -6.65 12.13 -4.60
N MET A 536 -5.52 11.71 -4.01
CA MET A 536 -4.53 12.64 -3.46
C MET A 536 -3.89 13.47 -4.58
N LEU A 537 -3.51 12.85 -5.71
CA LEU A 537 -2.94 13.60 -6.83
C LEU A 537 -3.96 14.49 -7.55
N ASP A 538 -5.24 14.11 -7.59
CA ASP A 538 -6.30 14.98 -8.12
C ASP A 538 -6.51 16.21 -7.22
N ALA A 539 -6.42 16.05 -5.90
CA ALA A 539 -6.41 17.16 -4.95
C ALA A 539 -5.17 18.04 -5.15
N ALA A 540 -3.99 17.43 -5.27
CA ALA A 540 -2.73 18.14 -5.56
C ALA A 540 -2.80 18.96 -6.85
N ARG A 541 -3.33 18.37 -7.94
CA ARG A 541 -3.49 19.04 -9.24
C ARG A 541 -4.54 20.15 -9.24
N THR A 542 -5.50 20.10 -8.32
CA THR A 542 -6.41 21.23 -8.11
C THR A 542 -5.64 22.45 -7.57
N VAL A 543 -4.70 22.23 -6.66
CA VAL A 543 -3.85 23.30 -6.11
C VAL A 543 -2.80 23.72 -7.13
N ARG A 544 -2.22 22.77 -7.87
CA ARG A 544 -1.17 23.00 -8.86
C ARG A 544 -1.43 22.21 -10.15
N PRO A 545 -2.08 22.81 -11.17
CA PRO A 545 -2.43 22.10 -12.39
C PRO A 545 -1.25 21.44 -13.11
N ASN A 546 -0.09 22.12 -13.15
CA ASN A 546 1.16 21.61 -13.74
C ASN A 546 2.04 20.84 -12.74
N LEU A 547 1.43 20.06 -11.84
CA LEU A 547 2.18 19.27 -10.86
C LEU A 547 3.05 18.23 -11.56
N TYR A 548 4.36 18.31 -11.36
CA TYR A 548 5.30 17.26 -11.79
C TYR A 548 5.25 16.08 -10.82
N VAL A 549 5.05 14.86 -11.32
CA VAL A 549 4.94 13.66 -10.46
C VAL A 549 6.03 12.67 -10.84
N ILE A 550 6.89 12.33 -9.89
CA ILE A 550 7.84 11.21 -10.05
C ILE A 550 7.45 10.07 -9.13
N ALA A 551 7.73 8.83 -9.54
CA ALA A 551 7.39 7.67 -8.73
C ALA A 551 8.53 6.67 -8.63
N GLU A 552 8.72 6.15 -7.42
CA GLU A 552 9.42 4.89 -7.19
C GLU A 552 8.45 3.73 -7.41
N LEU A 553 8.53 3.11 -8.59
CA LEU A 553 7.59 2.10 -9.04
C LEU A 553 8.34 0.90 -9.63
N PHE A 554 8.19 -0.25 -8.99
CA PHE A 554 8.82 -1.50 -9.39
C PHE A 554 7.80 -2.64 -9.32
N THR A 555 6.92 -2.73 -10.33
CA THR A 555 5.87 -3.77 -10.34
C THR A 555 6.33 -5.12 -10.89
N GLY A 556 7.55 -5.18 -11.45
CA GLY A 556 8.05 -6.35 -12.18
C GLY A 556 7.44 -6.53 -13.57
N SER A 557 6.55 -5.63 -14.01
CA SER A 557 5.89 -5.71 -15.32
C SER A 557 5.66 -4.32 -15.90
N GLU A 558 6.24 -4.04 -17.08
CA GLU A 558 6.04 -2.76 -17.79
C GLU A 558 4.56 -2.47 -18.05
N LEU A 559 3.76 -3.50 -18.31
CA LEU A 559 2.33 -3.35 -18.52
C LEU A 559 1.60 -2.90 -17.26
N ILE A 560 2.04 -3.34 -16.08
CA ILE A 560 1.47 -2.89 -14.80
C ILE A 560 2.00 -1.49 -14.47
N ASP A 561 3.29 -1.22 -14.73
CA ASP A 561 3.84 0.14 -14.59
C ASP A 561 3.00 1.15 -15.39
N ASN A 562 2.64 0.82 -16.63
CA ASN A 562 1.79 1.67 -17.47
C ASN A 562 0.40 1.92 -16.87
N VAL A 563 -0.19 0.96 -16.15
CA VAL A 563 -1.47 1.17 -15.45
C VAL A 563 -1.34 2.28 -14.41
N PHE A 564 -0.27 2.24 -13.60
CA PHE A 564 0.00 3.30 -12.62
C PHE A 564 0.28 4.63 -13.31
N VAL A 565 1.13 4.66 -14.33
CA VAL A 565 1.45 5.89 -15.08
C VAL A 565 0.20 6.52 -15.67
N ASN A 566 -0.63 5.72 -16.34
CA ASN A 566 -1.88 6.17 -16.97
C ASN A 566 -2.89 6.70 -15.97
N ARG A 567 -3.11 6.00 -14.87
CA ARG A 567 -4.14 6.36 -13.89
C ARG A 567 -3.73 7.52 -12.99
N LEU A 568 -2.47 7.54 -12.58
CA LEU A 568 -1.92 8.55 -11.68
C LEU A 568 -1.39 9.78 -12.41
N GLY A 569 -1.16 9.71 -13.73
CA GLY A 569 -0.55 10.79 -14.51
C GLY A 569 0.89 11.04 -14.09
N ILE A 570 1.67 9.97 -13.91
CA ILE A 570 3.07 10.06 -13.48
C ILE A 570 3.89 10.69 -14.61
N SER A 571 4.61 11.77 -14.28
CA SER A 571 5.51 12.45 -15.21
C SER A 571 6.75 11.59 -15.49
N SER A 572 7.42 11.07 -14.47
CA SER A 572 8.64 10.27 -14.67
C SER A 572 8.76 9.10 -13.69
N LEU A 573 9.32 7.99 -14.16
CA LEU A 573 9.64 6.81 -13.34
C LEU A 573 11.11 6.85 -12.94
N ILE A 574 11.40 6.58 -11.67
CA ILE A 574 12.78 6.49 -11.18
C ILE A 574 13.39 5.17 -11.66
N ARG A 575 14.61 5.23 -12.21
CA ARG A 575 15.42 4.07 -12.58
C ARG A 575 16.77 4.14 -11.86
N GLY A 576 17.21 3.02 -11.29
CA GLY A 576 18.49 2.94 -10.56
C GLY A 576 19.63 2.49 -11.47
N THR A 577 20.67 3.30 -11.66
CA THR A 577 21.86 2.94 -12.45
C THR A 577 22.81 1.99 -11.71
N LYS A 578 22.74 1.92 -10.37
CA LYS A 578 23.48 0.93 -9.56
C LYS A 578 23.00 -0.53 -9.75
N LEU A 579 21.88 -0.75 -10.46
CA LEU A 579 21.39 -2.08 -10.81
C LEU A 579 22.21 -2.77 -11.93
N LEU A 580 23.20 -2.09 -12.51
CA LEU A 580 24.00 -2.58 -13.64
C LEU A 580 25.24 -3.42 -13.27
N HIS A 581 25.43 -3.81 -12.00
CA HIS A 581 26.43 -4.81 -11.66
C HIS A 581 25.84 -6.22 -11.76
N GLU A 582 26.22 -6.89 -12.86
CA GLU A 582 25.99 -8.29 -13.25
C GLU A 582 24.71 -8.59 -14.05
N LEU A 583 24.93 -9.28 -15.17
CA LEU A 583 23.97 -9.76 -16.18
C LEU A 583 22.98 -10.83 -15.64
N THR A 584 22.63 -10.81 -14.36
CA THR A 584 21.65 -11.74 -13.78
C THR A 584 21.04 -11.12 -12.52
N LEU A 585 19.70 -11.07 -12.47
CA LEU A 585 18.85 -10.42 -11.47
C LEU A 585 19.47 -10.25 -10.06
N CYS A 586 19.64 -9.00 -9.63
CA CYS A 586 19.65 -8.64 -8.22
C CYS A 586 19.10 -7.21 -8.00
N PHE A 587 17.95 -7.12 -7.34
CA PHE A 587 17.32 -5.86 -6.91
C PHE A 587 17.99 -5.38 -5.61
N CYS A 588 18.54 -4.16 -5.62
CA CYS A 588 19.08 -3.53 -4.42
C CYS A 588 18.07 -2.53 -3.84
N LEU A 589 17.63 -2.82 -2.60
CA LEU A 589 16.83 -1.94 -1.75
C LEU A 589 17.70 -0.86 -1.12
N LEU A 590 17.30 0.41 -1.22
CA LEU A 590 17.95 1.52 -0.54
C LEU A 590 17.43 1.65 0.89
N LEU A 591 18.01 0.86 1.80
CA LEU A 591 18.01 1.17 3.23
C LEU A 591 18.98 2.33 3.48
N PHE A 592 18.51 3.57 3.45
CA PHE A 592 19.31 4.71 3.91
C PHE A 592 19.33 4.75 5.45
N SER A 593 20.11 3.85 6.04
CA SER A 593 20.66 4.04 7.37
C SER A 593 22.18 4.00 7.26
N SER A 594 22.81 5.13 7.57
CA SER A 594 24.26 5.39 7.66
C SER A 594 25.06 5.69 6.36
N LEU A 595 25.58 6.91 6.35
CA LEU A 595 26.81 7.46 5.74
C LEU A 595 27.13 7.30 4.23
N HIS A 596 27.16 8.48 3.58
CA HIS A 596 27.90 8.85 2.36
C HIS A 596 27.60 8.04 1.07
N CYS A 597 26.66 8.54 0.26
CA CYS A 597 26.68 8.26 -1.18
C CYS A 597 25.88 9.29 -1.98
N SER A 598 26.56 10.10 -2.79
CA SER A 598 25.94 10.94 -3.82
C SER A 598 25.39 10.04 -4.94
N THR A 599 24.10 10.12 -5.25
CA THR A 599 23.46 9.31 -6.31
C THR A 599 23.10 10.21 -7.49
N PHE A 600 23.58 9.87 -8.69
CA PHE A 600 23.09 10.43 -9.95
C PHE A 600 21.94 9.55 -10.46
N CYS A 601 20.73 10.10 -10.51
CA CYS A 601 19.58 9.49 -11.20
C CYS A 601 19.44 10.15 -12.58
N LEU A 602 19.53 9.35 -13.65
CA LEU A 602 19.19 9.77 -15.00
C LEU A 602 17.70 9.50 -15.22
N PHE A 603 16.94 10.55 -15.53
CA PHE A 603 15.56 10.44 -16.01
C PHE A 603 15.60 10.34 -17.53
N GLN A 604 15.01 9.29 -18.11
CA GLN A 604 14.86 9.16 -19.56
C GLN A 604 13.38 8.90 -19.84
N HIS A 605 12.71 9.80 -20.57
CA HIS A 605 11.37 9.57 -21.08
C HIS A 605 11.43 8.54 -22.21
N LYS A 606 10.52 7.56 -22.18
CA LYS A 606 10.32 6.65 -23.32
C LYS A 606 9.44 7.37 -24.35
N TYR A 607 9.97 7.48 -25.57
CA TYR A 607 9.24 7.91 -26.77
C TYR A 607 8.06 7.00 -27.10
#